data_AF-A0A8D0H1T6-F1
#
_entry.id   AF-A0A8D0H1T6-F1
#
_cell.length_a   1.000
_cell.length_b   1.000
_cell.length_c   1.000
_cell.angle_alpha   90.00
_cell.angle_beta   90.00
_cell.angle_gamma   90.00
#
_symmetry.space_group_name_H-M   'P 1'
#
loop_
_entity.id
_entity.type
_entity.pdbx_description
1 polymer ?
#
loop_
_entity_poly.entity_id
_entity_poly.type
_entity_poly.pdbx_seq_one_letter_code
_entity_poly.pdbx_strand_id
1 'polypeptide(L)'
;MQERNMALKTHCLTWTQYASLNEESVFRESLENPNWTEFIQKGRVSVTGAGLLNCVLETFARTFLNQGVKKGIEIMEKLLQEQFGCPFS
;
A
#
# COMPACT_ATOMS: atom_id res chain seq x y z
N MET A 1 -8.98 -11.01 24.88
CA MET A 1 -7.80 -10.53 24.14
C MET A 1 -8.29 -9.64 23.02
N GLN A 2 -7.69 -8.46 22.86
CA GLN A 2 -7.99 -7.59 21.72
C GLN A 2 -7.24 -8.15 20.51
N GLU A 3 -7.90 -8.32 19.36
CA GLU A 3 -7.22 -8.76 18.15
C GLU A 3 -6.15 -7.72 17.77
N ARG A 4 -4.91 -8.18 17.53
CA ARG A 4 -3.77 -7.33 17.11
C ARG A 4 -3.87 -7.06 15.61
N ASN A 5 -4.92 -6.34 15.24
CA ASN A 5 -5.25 -5.98 13.87
C ASN A 5 -5.28 -4.46 13.73
N MET A 6 -4.56 -3.94 12.73
CA MET A 6 -4.62 -2.54 12.33
C MET A 6 -5.12 -2.47 10.89
N ALA A 7 -6.24 -1.79 10.68
CA ALA A 7 -6.80 -1.53 9.35
C ALA A 7 -6.59 -0.06 8.97
N LEU A 8 -6.11 0.18 7.76
CA LEU A 8 -5.89 1.50 7.19
C LEU A 8 -6.73 1.66 5.92
N LYS A 9 -7.26 2.86 5.74
CA LYS A 9 -7.94 3.26 4.51
C LYS A 9 -7.46 4.63 4.07
N THR A 10 -6.92 4.70 2.86
CA THR A 10 -6.35 5.92 2.28
C THR A 10 -7.07 6.22 0.97
N HIS A 11 -7.36 7.49 0.70
CA HIS A 11 -7.94 7.91 -0.56
C HIS A 11 -7.50 9.34 -0.93
N CYS A 12 -7.51 9.66 -2.22
CA CYS A 12 -7.27 11.02 -2.69
C CYS A 12 -8.42 11.95 -2.32
N LEU A 13 -8.10 13.11 -1.75
CA LEU A 13 -9.08 14.17 -1.46
C LEU A 13 -9.24 15.18 -2.59
N THR A 14 -8.23 15.31 -3.46
CA THR A 14 -8.17 16.27 -4.57
C THR A 14 -7.94 15.57 -5.90
N TRP A 15 -8.19 16.27 -7.01
CA TRP A 15 -8.02 15.76 -8.39
C TRP A 15 -8.83 14.50 -8.74
N THR A 16 -9.78 14.12 -7.88
CA THR A 16 -10.63 12.93 -7.99
C THR A 16 -11.51 12.92 -9.24
N GLN A 17 -11.79 14.09 -9.81
CA GLN A 17 -12.48 14.26 -11.09
C GLN A 17 -11.69 13.74 -12.30
N TYR A 18 -10.35 13.66 -12.19
CA TYR A 18 -9.45 13.16 -13.24
C TYR A 18 -8.95 11.75 -12.92
N ALA A 19 -8.51 11.53 -11.68
CA ALA A 19 -8.10 10.23 -11.21
C ALA A 19 -8.34 10.12 -9.70
N SER A 20 -8.86 8.98 -9.26
CA SER A 20 -8.97 8.64 -7.85
C SER A 20 -8.15 7.39 -7.55
N LEU A 21 -7.41 7.45 -6.45
CA LEU A 21 -6.75 6.30 -5.84
C LEU A 21 -7.43 6.02 -4.51
N ASN A 22 -7.77 4.77 -4.28
CA ASN A 22 -8.24 4.26 -3.00
C ASN A 22 -7.39 3.07 -2.61
N GLU A 23 -7.06 2.99 -1.34
CA GLU A 23 -6.22 1.94 -0.78
C GLU A 23 -6.82 1.47 0.54
N GLU A 24 -6.87 0.15 0.71
CA GLU A 24 -7.22 -0.50 1.96
C GLU A 24 -6.08 -1.45 2.31
N SER A 25 -5.56 -1.34 3.52
CA SER A 25 -4.51 -2.24 4.00
C SER A 25 -4.78 -2.73 5.41
N VAL A 26 -4.31 -3.94 5.70
CA VAL A 26 -4.49 -4.62 6.98
C VAL A 26 -3.14 -5.18 7.42
N PHE A 27 -2.76 -4.84 8.65
CA PHE A 27 -1.69 -5.47 9.40
C PHE A 27 -2.31 -6.36 10.45
N ARG A 28 -1.91 -7.63 10.46
CA ARG A 28 -2.41 -8.63 11.41
C ARG A 28 -1.33 -9.62 11.76
N GLU A 29 -1.52 -10.38 12.83
CA GLU A 29 -0.62 -11.51 13.13
C GLU A 29 -0.68 -12.55 12.01
N SER A 30 0.48 -13.13 11.68
CA SER A 30 0.53 -14.19 10.68
C SER A 30 -0.05 -15.48 11.24
N LEU A 31 -0.82 -16.19 10.41
CA LEU A 31 -1.35 -17.51 10.77
C LEU A 31 -0.26 -18.59 10.80
N GLU A 32 0.84 -18.38 10.08
CA GLU A 32 1.95 -19.33 9.97
C GLU A 32 2.99 -19.16 11.09
N ASN A 33 3.24 -17.91 11.50
CA ASN A 33 4.19 -17.59 12.57
C ASN A 33 3.68 -16.42 13.43
N PRO A 34 3.38 -16.64 14.72
CA PRO A 34 2.86 -15.58 15.60
C PRO A 34 3.85 -14.43 15.87
N ASN A 35 5.13 -14.60 15.52
CA ASN A 35 6.14 -13.53 15.61
C ASN A 35 6.19 -12.65 14.34
N TRP A 36 5.41 -12.97 13.30
CA TRP A 36 5.35 -12.21 12.06
C TRP A 36 4.06 -11.40 11.97
N THR A 37 4.17 -10.25 11.30
CA THR A 37 3.04 -9.43 10.93
C THR A 37 2.76 -9.63 9.44
N GLU A 38 1.58 -10.13 9.10
CA GLU A 38 1.06 -10.15 7.74
C GLU A 38 0.62 -8.74 7.34
N PHE A 39 1.13 -8.27 6.21
CA PHE A 39 0.71 -7.04 5.57
C PHE A 39 -0.05 -7.34 4.27
N ILE A 40 -1.32 -6.96 4.22
CA ILE A 40 -2.19 -7.16 3.05
C ILE A 40 -2.63 -5.78 2.57
N GLN A 41 -2.25 -5.41 1.34
CA GLN A 41 -2.58 -4.11 0.74
C GLN A 41 -3.37 -4.29 -0.55
N LYS A 42 -4.49 -3.58 -0.68
CA LYS A 42 -5.34 -3.57 -1.87
C LYS A 42 -5.55 -2.13 -2.33
N GLY A 43 -5.10 -1.82 -3.53
CA GLY A 43 -5.29 -0.51 -4.17
C GLY A 43 -6.25 -0.58 -5.35
N ARG A 44 -7.00 0.50 -5.57
CA ARG A 44 -7.80 0.73 -6.77
C ARG A 44 -7.48 2.11 -7.32
N VAL A 45 -7.06 2.16 -8.58
CA VAL A 45 -6.95 3.41 -9.36
C VAL A 45 -8.11 3.45 -10.34
N SER A 46 -8.84 4.56 -10.34
CA SER A 46 -9.87 4.87 -11.32
C SER A 46 -9.47 6.15 -12.04
N VAL A 47 -9.34 6.09 -13.36
CA VAL A 47 -9.02 7.25 -14.20
C VAL A 47 -10.26 7.64 -15.00
N THR A 48 -10.66 8.90 -14.93
CA THR A 48 -11.84 9.43 -15.60
C THR A 48 -11.40 10.46 -16.64
N GLY A 49 -11.94 10.39 -17.87
CA GLY A 49 -11.65 11.37 -18.93
C GLY A 49 -10.42 11.07 -19.79
N ALA A 50 -9.85 9.86 -19.73
CA ALA A 50 -8.60 9.51 -20.43
C ALA A 50 -8.73 9.27 -21.96
N GLY A 51 -9.93 9.04 -22.51
CA GLY A 51 -10.10 8.76 -23.94
C GLY A 51 -9.09 7.72 -24.49
N LEU A 52 -8.42 8.05 -25.59
CA LEU A 52 -7.39 7.21 -26.24
C LEU A 52 -6.10 7.00 -25.41
N LEU A 53 -5.86 7.77 -24.34
CA LEU A 53 -4.67 7.66 -23.48
C LEU A 53 -4.83 6.61 -22.37
N ASN A 54 -5.97 5.92 -22.31
CA ASN A 54 -6.31 5.01 -21.22
C ASN A 54 -5.27 3.89 -21.03
N CYS A 55 -4.73 3.30 -22.11
CA CYS A 55 -3.72 2.25 -22.01
C CYS A 55 -2.37 2.76 -21.42
N VAL A 56 -1.96 3.97 -21.80
CA VAL A 56 -0.72 4.59 -21.28
C VAL A 56 -0.89 4.96 -19.80
N LEU A 57 -2.05 5.52 -19.44
CA LEU A 57 -2.37 5.87 -18.06
C LEU A 57 -2.55 4.63 -17.18
N GLU A 58 -3.14 3.56 -17.69
CA GLU A 58 -3.23 2.28 -16.97
C GLU A 58 -1.83 1.71 -16.71
N THR A 59 -0.95 1.71 -17.72
CA THR A 59 0.43 1.22 -17.59
C THR A 59 1.23 2.06 -16.60
N PHE A 60 1.08 3.39 -16.68
CA PHE A 60 1.69 4.32 -15.73
C PHE A 60 1.17 4.09 -14.31
N ALA A 61 -0.15 3.96 -14.13
CA ALA A 61 -0.76 3.70 -12.83
C ALA A 61 -0.27 2.37 -12.22
N ARG A 62 -0.22 1.29 -13.01
CA ARG A 62 0.33 0.00 -12.56
C ARG A 62 1.78 0.13 -12.13
N THR A 63 2.59 0.82 -12.92
CA THR A 63 4.02 1.00 -12.62
C THR A 63 4.24 1.86 -11.38
N PHE A 64 3.52 2.97 -11.28
CA PHE A 64 3.55 3.88 -10.14
C PHE A 64 3.09 3.18 -8.85
N LEU A 65 2.00 2.41 -8.91
CA LEU A 65 1.53 1.61 -7.78
C LEU A 65 2.58 0.58 -7.36
N ASN A 66 3.13 -0.19 -8.30
CA ASN A 66 4.13 -1.21 -7.98
C ASN A 66 5.40 -0.62 -7.38
N GLN A 67 5.87 0.52 -7.91
CA GLN A 67 7.03 1.22 -7.35
C GLN A 67 6.71 1.88 -6.01
N GLY A 68 5.51 2.44 -5.87
CA GLY A 68 5.02 3.06 -4.63
C GLY A 68 4.92 2.05 -3.49
N VAL A 69 4.37 0.86 -3.76
CA VAL A 69 4.31 -0.25 -2.79
C VAL A 69 5.71 -0.66 -2.37
N LYS A 70 6.64 -0.86 -3.32
CA LYS A 70 8.03 -1.23 -2.99
C LYS A 70 8.72 -0.18 -2.12
N LYS A 71 8.60 1.10 -2.48
CA LYS A 71 9.15 2.21 -1.68
C LYS A 71 8.49 2.30 -0.30
N GLY A 72 7.19 2.06 -0.21
CA GLY A 72 6.46 2.07 1.06
C GLY A 72 6.97 0.98 2.01
N ILE A 73 7.18 -0.23 1.49
CA ILE A 73 7.77 -1.34 2.26
C ILE A 73 9.20 -0.99 2.68
N GLU A 74 10.04 -0.48 1.78
CA GLU A 74 11.43 -0.11 2.10
C GLU A 74 11.51 0.97 3.19
N ILE A 75 10.63 1.98 3.16
CA ILE A 75 10.55 3.01 4.21
C ILE A 75 10.11 2.37 5.53
N MET A 76 9.10 1.50 5.49
CA MET A 76 8.60 0.81 6.68
C MET A 76 9.68 -0.07 7.32
N GLU A 77 10.44 -0.82 6.52
CA GLU A 77 11.57 -1.62 6.98
C GLU A 77 12.64 -0.75 7.65
N LYS A 78 13.00 0.39 7.04
CA LYS A 78 13.94 1.34 7.63
C LYS A 78 13.46 1.89 8.97
N LEU A 79 12.19 2.31 9.06
CA LEU A 79 11.60 2.81 10.30
C LEU A 79 11.59 1.75 11.41
N LEU A 80 11.27 0.51 11.06
CA LEU A 80 11.33 -0.61 12.00
C LEU A 80 12.76 -0.86 12.49
N GLN A 81 13.74 -0.83 11.58
CA GLN A 81 15.15 -0.99 11.93
C GLN A 81 15.67 0.14 12.83
N GLU A 82 15.27 1.38 12.58
CA GLU A 82 15.63 2.53 13.42
C GLU A 82 15.04 2.44 14.83
N GLN A 83 13.80 1.96 14.98
CA GLN A 83 13.13 1.89 16.28
C GLN A 83 13.45 0.63 17.09
N PHE A 84 13.65 -0.51 16.42
CA PHE A 84 13.76 -1.81 17.09
C PHE A 84 15.08 -2.56 16.80
N GLY A 85 15.96 -2.02 15.95
CA GLY A 85 17.20 -2.65 15.55
C GLY A 85 17.04 -3.63 14.37
N CYS A 86 18.13 -4.29 13.98
CA CYS A 86 18.09 -5.22 12.85
C CYS A 86 17.54 -6.58 13.30
N PRO A 87 16.45 -7.10 12.70
CA PRO A 87 15.86 -8.39 13.10
C PRO A 87 16.73 -9.61 12.75
N PHE A 88 17.81 -9.42 11.96
CA PHE A 88 18.69 -10.48 11.46
C PHE A 88 20.17 -10.32 11.88
N SER A 89 20.46 -9.52 12.90
CA SER A 89 21.81 -9.36 13.47
C SER A 89 22.19 -10.49 14.42
#